data_AF-A0A3B9ZCL6-F1
#
_entry.id   AF-A0A3B9ZCL6-F1
#
_cell.length_a   1.000
_cell.length_b   1.000
_cell.length_c   1.000
_cell.angle_alpha   90.00
_cell.angle_beta   90.00
_cell.angle_gamma   90.00
#
_symmetry.space_group_name_H-M   'P 1'
#
loop_
_entity.id
_entity.type
_entity.pdbx_description
1 polymer ?
#
loop_
_entity_poly.entity_id
_entity_poly.type
_entity_poly.pdbx_seq_one_letter_code
_entity_poly.pdbx_strand_id
1 'polypeptide(L)'
;RHPSVDDVREGVIASRIAAHSADIVKGVKGALNWDREMSLARKKRDWKKQISLSIDPERAQEYRDSSKPKDTDVCTMCSEFCSIKLVEECLRV
;
A
#
# COMPACT_ATOMS: atom_id res chain seq x y z
N ARG A 1 14.33 -20.92 -19.63
CA ARG A 1 14.56 -19.45 -19.59
C ARG A 1 15.22 -19.13 -18.26
N HIS A 2 16.33 -18.40 -18.26
CA HIS A 2 16.89 -17.87 -17.02
C HIS A 2 16.10 -16.63 -16.57
N PRO A 3 15.96 -16.37 -15.26
CA PRO A 3 15.32 -15.16 -14.76
C PRO A 3 16.03 -13.89 -15.27
N SER A 4 15.24 -12.92 -15.72
CA SER A 4 15.70 -11.54 -15.89
C SER A 4 15.85 -10.84 -14.55
N VAL A 5 16.42 -9.63 -14.54
CA VAL A 5 16.52 -8.79 -13.33
C VAL A 5 15.13 -8.51 -12.73
N ASP A 6 14.13 -8.29 -13.59
CA ASP A 6 12.75 -8.04 -13.17
C ASP A 6 12.11 -9.29 -12.55
N ASP A 7 12.33 -10.46 -13.18
CA ASP A 7 11.87 -11.75 -12.63
C ASP A 7 12.46 -12.01 -11.22
N VAL A 8 13.72 -11.61 -11.00
CA VAL A 8 14.37 -11.71 -9.68
C VAL A 8 13.76 -10.72 -8.68
N ARG A 9 13.55 -9.46 -9.05
CA ARG A 9 12.92 -8.44 -8.18
C ARG A 9 11.55 -8.92 -7.72
N GLU A 10 10.68 -9.30 -8.65
CA GLU A 10 9.31 -9.75 -8.35
C GLU A 10 9.31 -10.99 -7.44
N GLY A 11 10.23 -11.95 -7.69
CA GLY A 11 10.39 -13.11 -6.83
C GLY A 11 10.81 -12.78 -5.39
N VAL A 12 11.72 -11.83 -5.21
CA VAL A 12 12.14 -11.36 -3.88
C VAL A 12 11.02 -10.61 -3.17
N ILE A 13 10.31 -9.71 -3.87
CA ILE A 13 9.18 -8.97 -3.29
C ILE A 13 8.06 -9.94 -2.87
N ALA A 14 7.69 -10.89 -3.72
CA ALA A 14 6.71 -11.92 -3.40
C ALA A 14 7.11 -12.73 -2.16
N SER A 15 8.39 -13.12 -2.07
CA SER A 15 8.92 -13.85 -0.90
C SER A 15 8.88 -13.01 0.38
N ARG A 16 9.17 -11.70 0.30
CA ARG A 16 9.09 -10.77 1.44
C ARG A 16 7.65 -10.60 1.92
N ILE A 17 6.67 -10.52 1.00
CA ILE A 17 5.24 -10.49 1.35
C ILE A 17 4.84 -11.77 2.11
N ALA A 18 5.25 -12.94 1.61
CA ALA A 18 4.96 -14.22 2.25
C ALA A 18 5.59 -14.32 3.65
N ALA A 19 6.85 -13.90 3.78
CA ALA A 19 7.55 -13.89 5.06
C ALA A 19 6.87 -12.96 6.08
N HIS A 20 6.54 -11.73 5.68
CA HIS A 20 5.83 -10.78 6.54
C HIS A 20 4.45 -11.31 6.98
N SER A 21 3.72 -11.96 6.06
CA SER A 21 2.44 -12.60 6.39
C SER A 21 2.62 -13.69 7.47
N ALA A 22 3.68 -14.50 7.36
CA ALA A 22 4.01 -15.51 8.37
C ALA A 22 4.42 -14.87 9.71
N ASP A 23 5.15 -13.75 9.68
CA ASP A 23 5.56 -13.01 10.88
C ASP A 23 4.36 -12.45 11.66
N ILE A 24 3.33 -11.95 10.95
CA ILE A 24 2.06 -11.54 11.58
C ILE A 24 1.41 -12.71 12.30
N VAL A 25 1.26 -13.86 11.62
CA VAL A 25 0.61 -15.07 12.19
C VAL A 25 1.39 -15.60 13.39
N LYS A 26 2.72 -15.56 13.33
CA LYS A 26 3.60 -15.97 14.44
C LYS A 26 3.63 -14.99 15.61
N GLY A 27 3.02 -13.81 15.47
CA GLY A 27 3.04 -12.76 16.49
C GLY A 27 4.41 -12.11 16.67
N VAL A 28 5.22 -12.03 15.61
CA VAL A 28 6.52 -11.35 15.67
C VAL A 28 6.31 -9.89 16.07
N LYS A 29 7.04 -9.44 17.09
CA LYS A 29 6.90 -8.11 17.66
C LYS A 29 7.07 -7.04 16.57
N GLY A 30 6.03 -6.22 16.37
CA GLY A 30 6.03 -5.11 15.44
C GLY A 30 5.54 -5.43 14.02
N ALA A 31 5.40 -6.71 13.64
CA ALA A 31 4.92 -7.09 12.31
C ALA A 31 3.53 -6.49 12.03
N LEU A 32 2.56 -6.75 12.92
CA LEU A 32 1.21 -6.20 12.78
C LEU A 32 1.16 -4.66 12.86
N ASN A 33 2.10 -4.04 13.57
CA ASN A 33 2.14 -2.59 13.69
C ASN A 33 2.48 -1.93 12.35
N TRP A 34 3.32 -2.57 11.54
CA TRP A 34 3.66 -2.09 10.20
C TRP A 34 2.39 -2.00 9.31
N ASP A 35 1.57 -3.04 9.25
CA ASP A 35 0.28 -3.03 8.53
C ASP A 35 -0.67 -1.98 9.08
N ARG A 36 -0.72 -1.82 10.41
CA ARG A 36 -1.57 -0.83 11.06
C ARG A 36 -1.16 0.58 10.68
N GLU A 37 0.13 0.90 10.68
CA GLU A 37 0.64 2.20 10.28
C GLU A 37 0.34 2.50 8.81
N MET A 38 0.53 1.52 7.92
CA MET A 38 0.17 1.67 6.51
C MET A 38 -1.33 1.88 6.32
N SER A 39 -2.16 1.13 7.05
CA SER A 39 -3.62 1.24 6.99
C SER A 39 -4.12 2.59 7.51
N LEU A 40 -3.50 3.12 8.56
CA LEU A 40 -3.79 4.46 9.07
C LEU A 40 -3.36 5.56 8.08
N ALA A 41 -2.22 5.41 7.42
CA ALA A 41 -1.80 6.32 6.35
C ALA A 41 -2.81 6.28 5.17
N ARG A 42 -3.25 5.08 4.78
CA ARG A 42 -4.28 4.89 3.74
C ARG A 42 -5.61 5.54 4.11
N LYS A 43 -6.08 5.39 5.36
CA LYS A 43 -7.31 6.04 5.83
C LYS A 43 -7.23 7.56 5.66
N LYS A 44 -6.10 8.15 6.07
CA LYS A 44 -5.82 9.59 5.98
C LYS A 44 -5.46 10.06 4.58
N ARG A 45 -5.40 9.15 3.60
CA ARG A 45 -4.94 9.43 2.23
C ARG A 45 -3.56 10.09 2.19
N ASP A 46 -2.72 9.78 3.18
CA ASP A 46 -1.31 10.19 3.23
C ASP A 46 -0.50 9.29 2.30
N TRP A 47 -0.55 9.62 1.00
CA TRP A 47 0.11 8.86 -0.07
C TRP A 47 1.61 8.73 0.16
N LYS A 48 2.26 9.81 0.60
CA LYS A 48 3.71 9.82 0.85
C LYS A 48 4.07 8.80 1.93
N LYS A 49 3.35 8.81 3.06
CA LYS A 49 3.60 7.86 4.13
C LYS A 49 3.23 6.44 3.73
N GLN A 50 2.08 6.23 3.08
CA GLN A 50 1.65 4.90 2.63
C GLN A 50 2.68 4.27 1.67
N ILE A 51 3.20 5.05 0.71
CA ILE A 51 4.21 4.59 -0.25
C ILE A 51 5.52 4.29 0.48
N SER A 52 5.97 5.16 1.39
CA SER A 52 7.21 4.92 2.15
C SER A 52 7.16 3.65 3.02
N LEU A 53 5.96 3.26 3.45
CA LEU A 53 5.73 2.05 4.24
C LEU A 53 5.54 0.80 3.38
N SER A 54 5.43 0.89 2.06
CA SER A 54 5.21 -0.30 1.23
C SER A 54 6.45 -1.19 1.18
N ILE A 55 6.26 -2.47 0.84
CA ILE A 55 7.37 -3.43 0.67
C ILE A 55 8.27 -3.04 -0.51
N ASP A 56 7.69 -2.39 -1.51
CA ASP A 56 8.36 -1.85 -2.70
C ASP A 56 7.88 -0.39 -2.97
N PRO A 57 8.54 0.62 -2.37
CA PRO A 57 8.14 2.02 -2.51
C PRO A 57 8.28 2.57 -3.92
N GLU A 58 9.30 2.13 -4.66
CA GLU A 58 9.55 2.58 -6.03
C GLU A 58 8.39 2.14 -6.94
N ARG A 59 8.04 0.85 -6.91
CA ARG A 59 6.92 0.32 -7.69
C ARG A 59 5.58 0.96 -7.30
N ALA A 60 5.36 1.19 -6.00
CA ALA A 60 4.15 1.84 -5.51
C ALA A 60 4.04 3.29 -5.99
N GLN A 61 5.16 4.02 -6.03
CA GLN A 61 5.23 5.39 -6.56
C GLN A 61 4.96 5.41 -8.07
N GLU A 62 5.60 4.53 -8.84
CA GLU A 62 5.36 4.37 -10.28
C GLU A 62 3.88 4.15 -10.60
N TYR A 63 3.21 3.26 -9.86
CA TYR A 63 1.79 3.00 -10.05
C TYR A 63 0.94 4.24 -9.72
N ARG A 64 1.25 4.96 -8.64
CA ARG A 64 0.53 6.20 -8.30
C ARG A 64 0.71 7.30 -9.35
N ASP A 65 1.89 7.40 -9.94
CA ASP A 65 2.20 8.42 -10.95
C ASP A 65 1.64 8.08 -12.34
N SER A 66 1.53 6.78 -12.66
CA SER A 66 0.91 6.29 -13.89
C SER A 66 -0.58 6.65 -14.00
N SER A 67 -1.24 6.91 -12.86
CA SER A 67 -2.68 7.10 -12.75
C SER A 67 -2.98 8.41 -12.03
N LYS A 68 -3.29 9.46 -12.79
CA LYS A 68 -3.61 10.80 -12.25
C LYS A 68 -5.12 10.98 -12.08
N PRO A 69 -5.65 10.97 -10.84
CA PRO A 69 -7.07 11.19 -10.58
C PRO A 69 -7.45 12.66 -10.74
N LYS A 70 -8.73 12.94 -11.01
CA LYS A 70 -9.28 14.31 -11.04
C LYS A 70 -9.28 14.96 -9.66
N ASP A 71 -9.62 14.18 -8.63
CA ASP A 71 -9.46 14.55 -7.22
C ASP A 71 -8.15 13.92 -6.71
N THR A 72 -7.17 14.77 -6.37
CA THR A 72 -5.83 14.32 -5.95
C THR A 72 -5.81 13.67 -4.58
N ASP A 73 -6.86 13.87 -3.77
CA ASP A 73 -7.01 13.28 -2.45
C ASP A 73 -7.24 11.76 -2.56
N VAL A 74 -7.89 11.30 -3.63
CA VAL A 74 -8.25 9.89 -3.84
C VAL A 74 -7.39 9.22 -4.92
N CYS A 75 -7.62 7.93 -5.17
CA CYS A 75 -7.03 7.24 -6.32
C CYS A 75 -7.99 7.19 -7.51
N THR A 76 -7.52 6.72 -8.65
CA THR A 76 -8.30 6.60 -9.89
C THR A 76 -9.33 5.48 -9.88
N MET A 77 -9.28 4.55 -8.92
CA MET A 77 -10.14 3.36 -8.93
C MET A 77 -11.63 3.68 -8.74
N CYS A 78 -11.96 4.45 -7.71
CA CYS A 78 -13.36 4.82 -7.39
C CYS A 78 -13.64 6.31 -7.63
N SER A 79 -12.58 7.14 -7.79
CA SER A 79 -12.70 8.58 -8.01
C SER A 79 -13.61 9.24 -6.96
N GLU A 80 -14.61 10.00 -7.37
CA GLU A 80 -15.59 10.70 -6.53
C GLU A 80 -16.36 9.78 -5.56
N PHE A 81 -16.46 8.48 -5.86
CA PHE A 81 -17.14 7.49 -5.01
C PHE A 81 -16.15 6.73 -4.09
N CYS A 82 -15.07 7.38 -3.66
CA CYS A 82 -14.09 6.76 -2.79
C CYS A 82 -14.73 6.33 -1.45
N SER A 83 -14.76 5.02 -1.19
CA SER A 83 -15.37 4.45 0.01
C SER A 83 -14.75 4.95 1.32
N ILE A 84 -13.43 5.15 1.35
CA ILE A 84 -12.73 5.65 2.55
C ILE A 84 -13.17 7.07 2.87
N LYS A 85 -13.25 7.93 1.85
CA LYS A 85 -13.69 9.33 1.99
C LYS A 85 -15.15 9.42 2.42
N LEU A 86 -16.03 8.64 1.78
CA LEU A 86 -17.45 8.58 2.15
C LEU A 86 -17.66 8.14 3.60
N VAL A 87 -16.92 7.11 4.05
CA VAL A 87 -17.02 6.64 5.45
C VAL A 87 -16.55 7.71 6.43
N GLU A 88 -15.48 8.44 6.12
CA GLU A 88 -14.99 9.57 6.93
C GLU A 88 -16.04 10.69 7.04
N GLU A 89 -16.63 11.08 5.91
CA GLU A 89 -17.71 12.09 5.85
C GLU A 89 -18.96 11.65 6.65
N CYS A 90 -19.38 10.40 6.53
CA CYS A 90 -20.51 9.86 7.27
C CYS A 90 -20.27 9.79 8.78
N LEU A 91 -19.06 9.39 9.19
CA LEU A 91 -18.72 9.21 10.60
C LEU A 91 -18.33 10.52 11.30
N ARG A 92 -18.05 11.60 10.55
CA ARG A 92 -17.58 12.90 11.06
C ARG A 92 -16.34 12.79 11.96
N VAL A 93 -15.45 11.83 11.66
CA VAL A 93 -14.20 11.55 12.37
C VAL A 93 -12.98 11.92 11.54
#